data_AF-A0A656JKX3-F1
#
_entry.id   AF-A0A656JKX3-F1
#
_cell.length_a   1.000
_cell.length_b   1.000
_cell.length_c   1.000
_cell.angle_alpha   90.00
_cell.angle_beta   90.00
_cell.angle_gamma   90.00
#
_symmetry.space_group_name_H-M   'P 1'
#
loop_
_entity.id
_entity.type
_entity.pdbx_description
1 polymer ?
#
loop_
_entity_poly.entity_id
_entity_poly.type
_entity_poly.pdbx_seq_one_letter_code
_entity_poly.pdbx_strand_id
1 'polypeptide(L)'
;SLRVAHADGELALKPAATLLALGGASWARLGSDGAWLPWLQAQHVSVAPLQAANCGFEVSAWSDLLRSKFAGAPLKNIAMGLAGQALR
;
A
#
# COMPACT_ATOMS: atom_id res chain seq x y z
N SER A 1 -7.61 20.63 -17.84
CA SER A 1 -6.21 20.68 -18.32
C SER A 1 -5.34 19.92 -17.34
N LEU A 2 -4.28 19.26 -17.82
CA LEU A 2 -3.29 18.59 -16.97
C LEU A 2 -2.29 19.64 -16.49
N ARG A 3 -2.05 19.72 -15.18
CA ARG A 3 -1.06 20.62 -14.58
C ARG A 3 0.07 19.79 -13.99
N VAL A 4 1.31 20.08 -14.36
CA VAL A 4 2.50 19.34 -13.90
C VAL A 4 3.47 20.32 -13.25
N ALA A 5 3.77 20.10 -11.98
CA ALA A 5 4.79 20.86 -11.26
C ALA A 5 6.19 20.36 -11.66
N HIS A 6 7.14 21.28 -11.78
CA HIS A 6 8.56 21.03 -12.04
C HIS A 6 9.42 22.13 -11.41
N ALA A 7 10.74 22.02 -11.50
CA ALA A 7 11.67 22.93 -10.82
C ALA A 7 11.45 24.41 -11.18
N ASP A 8 11.09 24.71 -12.43
CA ASP A 8 10.94 26.08 -12.95
C ASP A 8 9.50 26.61 -12.89
N GLY A 9 8.59 25.87 -12.24
CA GLY A 9 7.21 26.27 -12.04
C GLY A 9 6.21 25.19 -12.44
N GLU A 10 5.17 25.57 -13.18
CA GLU A 10 4.09 24.66 -13.55
C GLU A 10 3.80 24.70 -15.05
N LEU A 11 3.65 23.51 -15.62
CA LEU A 11 3.26 23.33 -17.02
C LEU A 11 1.76 23.02 -17.11
N ALA A 12 1.03 23.79 -17.90
CA ALA A 12 -0.38 23.56 -18.20
C ALA A 12 -0.55 22.94 -19.60
N LEU A 13 -1.04 21.70 -19.65
CA LEU A 13 -1.18 20.91 -20.87
C LEU A 13 -2.65 20.60 -21.21
N LYS A 14 -2.93 20.46 -22.50
CA LYS A 14 -4.23 20.02 -23.05
C LYS A 14 -4.04 18.83 -24.01
N PRO A 15 -3.59 17.67 -23.50
CA PRO A 15 -3.41 16.50 -24.36
C PRO A 15 -4.78 15.97 -24.81
N ALA A 16 -4.81 15.27 -25.96
CA ALA A 16 -6.01 14.60 -26.44
C ALA A 16 -6.43 13.42 -25.53
N ALA A 17 -5.47 12.78 -24.87
CA ALA A 17 -5.68 11.72 -23.88
C ALA A 17 -4.57 11.76 -22.81
N THR A 18 -4.83 11.22 -21.62
CA THR A 18 -3.85 11.13 -20.51
C THR A 18 -3.90 9.74 -19.89
N LEU A 19 -2.74 9.09 -19.76
CA LEU A 19 -2.58 7.84 -19.01
C LEU A 19 -1.96 8.15 -17.64
N LEU A 20 -2.65 7.78 -16.57
CA LEU A 20 -2.16 7.97 -15.21
C LEU A 20 -1.40 6.71 -14.75
N ALA A 21 -0.08 6.80 -14.68
CA ALA A 21 0.81 5.73 -14.22
C ALA A 21 1.47 6.11 -12.87
N LEU A 22 0.64 6.45 -11.89
CA LEU A 22 1.05 7.14 -10.66
C LEU A 22 1.54 6.19 -9.53
N GLY A 23 1.50 4.89 -9.76
CA GLY A 23 1.88 3.85 -8.79
C GLY A 23 0.89 3.71 -7.62
N GLY A 24 1.37 3.15 -6.51
CA GLY A 24 0.59 2.90 -5.30
C GLY A 24 0.78 3.95 -4.22
N ALA A 25 0.60 3.56 -2.95
CA ALA A 25 0.95 4.37 -1.77
C ALA A 25 2.06 3.74 -0.93
N SER A 26 2.61 2.60 -1.36
CA SER A 26 3.73 1.97 -0.69
C SER A 26 4.99 2.79 -0.95
N TRP A 27 5.77 3.07 0.09
CA TRP A 27 7.06 3.76 -0.03
C TRP A 27 6.97 5.19 -0.60
N ALA A 28 6.10 6.04 -0.03
CA ALA A 28 5.91 7.44 -0.42
C ALA A 28 7.22 8.24 -0.64
N ARG A 29 8.27 7.93 0.12
CA ARG A 29 9.59 8.58 0.00
C ARG A 29 10.30 8.33 -1.33
N LEU A 30 9.93 7.28 -2.07
CA LEU A 30 10.50 6.95 -3.38
C LEU A 30 9.70 7.55 -4.55
N GLY A 31 8.65 8.32 -4.25
CA GLY A 31 7.94 9.16 -5.21
C GLY A 31 6.45 8.85 -5.36
N SER A 32 6.03 7.59 -5.21
CA SER A 32 4.62 7.19 -5.34
C SER A 32 3.95 7.14 -3.96
N ASP A 33 2.91 7.96 -3.77
CA ASP A 33 2.36 8.28 -2.43
C ASP A 33 0.84 8.12 -2.31
N GLY A 34 0.15 7.72 -3.38
CA GLY A 34 -1.31 7.58 -3.40
C GLY A 34 -2.09 8.90 -3.37
N ALA A 35 -1.43 10.07 -3.52
CA ALA A 35 -2.10 11.38 -3.48
C ALA A 35 -3.16 11.58 -4.58
N TRP A 36 -3.19 10.70 -5.58
CA TRP A 36 -4.16 10.70 -6.67
C TRP A 36 -5.55 10.20 -6.27
N LEU A 37 -5.68 9.48 -5.14
CA LEU A 37 -6.97 8.90 -4.71
C LEU A 37 -8.09 9.95 -4.58
N PRO A 38 -7.88 11.07 -3.84
CA PRO A 38 -8.90 12.09 -3.67
C PRO A 38 -9.24 12.81 -4.98
N TRP A 39 -8.27 12.95 -5.89
CA TRP A 39 -8.48 13.59 -7.19
C TRP A 39 -9.45 12.77 -8.05
N LEU A 40 -9.23 11.45 -8.13
CA LEU A 40 -10.10 10.55 -8.87
C LEU A 40 -11.51 10.47 -8.27
N GLN A 41 -11.61 10.41 -6.95
CA GLN A 41 -12.90 10.44 -6.24
C GLN A 41 -13.66 11.75 -6.49
N ALA A 42 -12.98 12.90 -6.49
CA ALA A 42 -13.57 14.20 -6.82
C ALA A 42 -14.06 14.29 -8.27
N GLN A 43 -13.54 13.43 -9.16
CA GLN A 43 -14.03 13.24 -10.52
C GLN A 43 -15.05 12.10 -10.64
N HIS A 44 -15.60 11.62 -9.51
CA HIS A 44 -16.58 10.53 -9.42
C HIS A 44 -16.11 9.18 -9.99
N VAL A 45 -14.80 8.97 -10.08
CA VAL A 45 -14.23 7.66 -10.39
C VAL A 45 -14.38 6.77 -9.16
N SER A 46 -14.94 5.58 -9.34
CA SER A 46 -15.02 4.59 -8.25
C SER A 46 -13.62 4.03 -7.96
N VAL A 47 -13.20 4.13 -6.70
CA VAL A 47 -11.89 3.66 -6.25
C VAL A 47 -12.04 2.92 -4.93
N ALA A 48 -11.40 1.76 -4.80
CA ALA A 48 -11.28 1.06 -3.53
C ALA A 48 -10.26 1.76 -2.61
N PRO A 49 -10.51 1.89 -1.30
CA PRO A 49 -9.53 2.45 -0.37
C PRO A 49 -8.19 1.70 -0.44
N LEU A 50 -7.08 2.44 -0.48
CA LEU A 50 -5.75 1.84 -0.47
C LEU A 50 -5.49 1.13 0.87
N GLN A 51 -5.03 -0.11 0.79
CA GLN A 51 -4.66 -0.93 1.94
C GLN A 51 -3.29 -1.55 1.68
N ALA A 52 -2.53 -1.77 2.76
CA ALA A 52 -1.26 -2.45 2.68
C ALA A 52 -1.48 -3.91 2.23
N ALA A 53 -0.69 -4.35 1.25
CA ALA A 53 -0.61 -5.73 0.79
C ALA A 53 0.86 -6.17 0.84
N ASN A 54 1.10 -7.47 0.99
CA ASN A 54 2.45 -8.03 1.15
C ASN A 54 3.24 -7.41 2.32
N CYS A 55 2.54 -7.02 3.39
CA CYS A 55 3.15 -6.51 4.61
C CYS A 55 3.16 -7.58 5.70
N GLY A 56 4.00 -7.37 6.72
CA GLY A 56 3.86 -8.09 7.99
C GLY A 56 2.60 -7.65 8.73
N PHE A 57 2.30 -8.34 9.83
CA PHE A 57 1.25 -7.99 10.76
C PHE A 57 1.80 -8.01 12.19
N GLU A 58 1.29 -7.12 13.02
CA GLU A 58 1.62 -7.06 14.45
C GLU A 58 0.70 -8.02 15.22
N VAL A 59 1.28 -8.89 16.05
CA VAL A 59 0.53 -9.82 16.90
C VAL A 59 0.83 -9.49 18.37
N SER A 60 -0.20 -9.04 19.08
CA SER A 60 -0.10 -8.73 20.51
C SER A 60 0.08 -9.97 21.39
N ALA A 61 -0.47 -11.11 20.96
CA ALA A 61 -0.57 -12.35 21.73
C ALA A 61 0.50 -13.40 21.39
N TRP A 62 1.69 -13.01 20.91
CA TRP A 62 2.80 -13.96 20.78
C TRP A 62 3.12 -14.59 22.15
N SER A 63 3.34 -15.91 22.19
CA SER A 63 3.77 -16.57 23.43
C SER A 63 5.21 -16.20 23.79
N ASP A 64 5.55 -16.22 25.09
CA ASP A 64 6.91 -15.91 25.55
C ASP A 64 7.96 -16.84 24.95
N LEU A 65 7.62 -18.11 24.76
CA LEU A 65 8.48 -19.07 24.09
C LEU A 65 8.77 -18.67 22.64
N LEU A 66 7.75 -18.27 21.87
CA LEU A 66 7.95 -17.84 20.48
C LEU A 66 8.81 -16.58 20.40
N ARG A 67 8.51 -15.57 21.23
CA ARG A 67 9.28 -14.32 21.25
C ARG A 67 10.74 -14.56 21.63
N SER A 68 10.98 -15.25 22.75
CA SER A 68 12.34 -15.42 23.29
C SER A 68 13.23 -16.29 22.41
N LYS A 69 12.66 -17.33 21.79
CA LYS A 69 13.46 -18.36 21.09
C LYS A 69 13.52 -18.16 19.57
N PHE A 70 12.53 -17.50 18.96
CA PHE A 70 12.39 -17.48 17.49
C PHE A 70 12.22 -16.10 16.87
N ALA A 71 12.23 -15.01 17.65
CA ALA A 71 12.23 -13.66 17.06
C ALA A 71 13.40 -13.48 16.09
N GLY A 72 13.12 -12.99 14.88
CA GLY A 72 14.11 -12.81 13.81
C GLY A 72 14.51 -14.08 13.05
N ALA A 73 14.03 -15.26 13.46
CA ALA A 73 14.30 -16.53 12.79
C ALA A 73 13.11 -16.96 11.91
N PRO A 74 13.36 -17.63 10.77
CA PRO A 74 12.30 -18.20 9.96
C PRO A 74 11.64 -19.37 10.70
N LEU A 75 10.31 -19.34 10.79
CA LEU A 75 9.52 -20.44 11.31
C LEU A 75 9.27 -21.48 10.20
N LYS A 76 9.43 -22.77 10.51
CA LYS A 76 9.20 -23.90 9.59
C LYS A 76 8.15 -24.83 10.18
N ASN A 77 7.44 -25.56 9.31
CA ASN A 77 6.37 -26.50 9.68
C ASN A 77 5.29 -25.82 10.55
N ILE A 78 4.91 -24.59 10.20
CA ILE A 78 3.83 -23.87 10.86
C ILE A 78 2.51 -24.13 10.14
N ALA A 79 1.42 -23.99 10.88
CA ALA A 79 0.07 -23.91 10.33
C ALA A 79 -0.56 -22.57 10.71
N MET A 80 -1.32 -21.97 9.81
CA MET A 80 -2.01 -20.70 9.97
C MET A 80 -3.48 -20.84 9.60
N GLY A 81 -4.33 -20.06 10.23
CA GLY A 81 -5.75 -20.02 9.92
C GLY A 81 -6.44 -18.86 10.62
N LEU A 82 -7.60 -18.48 10.11
CA LEU A 82 -8.47 -17.51 10.77
C LEU A 82 -9.18 -18.16 11.96
N ALA A 83 -9.64 -17.34 12.90
CA ALA A 83 -10.43 -17.83 14.02
C ALA A 83 -11.65 -18.64 13.51
N GLY A 84 -11.81 -19.85 14.06
CA GLY A 84 -12.89 -20.77 13.67
C GLY A 84 -12.66 -21.55 12.39
N GLN A 85 -11.49 -21.41 11.74
CA GLN A 85 -11.12 -22.21 10.57
C GLN A 85 -10.07 -23.26 10.93
N ALA A 86 -10.05 -24.37 10.19
CA ALA A 86 -8.99 -25.35 10.31
C ALA A 86 -7.64 -24.72 9.94
N LEU A 87 -6.64 -24.90 10.80
CA LEU A 87 -5.28 -24.45 10.56
C LEU A 87 -4.67 -25.23 9.39
N ARG A 88 -3.90 -24.56 8.52
CA ARG A 88 -3.23 -25.15 7.36
C ARG A 88 -1.77 -24.76 7.29
#